data_AF-A0A3R8T676-F1
#
_entry.id   AF-A0A3R8T676-F1
#
_cell.length_a   1.000
_cell.length_b   1.000
_cell.length_c   1.000
_cell.angle_alpha   90.00
_cell.angle_beta   90.00
_cell.angle_gamma   90.00
#
_symmetry.space_group_name_H-M   'P 1'
#
loop_
_entity.id
_entity.type
_entity.pdbx_description
1 polymer ?
#
loop_
_entity_poly.entity_id
_entity_poly.type
_entity_poly.pdbx_seq_one_letter_code
_entity_poly.pdbx_strand_id
1 'polypeptide(L)' 'MPTPDELRSAKQSGRWMREAHKDRGAVPMFAMGEDGHQLRKAWQAGLNERDSEIKRGIAA' A
#
# COMPACT_ATOMS: atom_id res chain seq x y z
N MET A 1 6.21 -8.31 15.21
CA MET A 1 5.56 -7.00 14.98
C MET A 1 6.43 -6.20 14.02
N PRO A 2 5.90 -5.72 12.88
CA PRO A 2 6.66 -4.93 11.92
C PRO A 2 7.09 -3.58 12.50
N THR A 3 8.28 -3.15 12.13
CA THR A 3 8.82 -1.84 12.51
C THR A 3 8.06 -0.70 11.83
N PRO A 4 8.12 0.53 12.38
CA PRO A 4 7.54 1.70 11.73
C PRO A 4 8.07 1.93 10.31
N ASP A 5 9.35 1.63 10.05
CA ASP A 5 9.96 1.73 8.73
C ASP A 5 9.40 0.74 7.72
N GLU A 6 9.15 -0.51 8.13
CA GLU A 6 8.53 -1.52 7.28
C GLU A 6 7.08 -1.16 6.95
N LEU A 7 6.33 -0.62 7.92
CA LEU A 7 4.97 -0.14 7.70
C LEU A 7 4.94 1.07 6.74
N ARG A 8 5.87 2.02 6.88
CA ARG A 8 6.02 3.14 5.94
C ARG A 8 6.37 2.66 4.55
N SER A 9 7.32 1.73 4.44
CA SER A 9 7.75 1.16 3.16
C SER A 9 6.61 0.40 2.47
N ALA A 10 5.85 -0.38 3.23
CA ALA A 10 4.66 -1.07 2.72
C ALA A 10 3.61 -0.07 2.21
N LYS A 11 3.32 1.00 2.97
CA LYS A 11 2.40 2.07 2.55
C LYS A 11 2.88 2.74 1.26
N GLN A 12 4.17 3.11 1.18
CA GLN A 12 4.74 3.77 0.01
C GLN A 12 4.68 2.88 -1.25
N SER A 13 4.99 1.59 -1.10
CA SER A 13 4.84 0.60 -2.16
C SER A 13 3.39 0.51 -2.68
N GLY A 14 2.40 0.59 -1.78
CA GLY A 14 0.99 0.63 -2.15
C GLY A 14 0.63 1.84 -3.00
N ARG A 15 1.18 3.02 -2.68
CA ARG A 15 1.01 4.24 -3.47
C ARG A 15 1.58 4.06 -4.88
N TRP A 16 2.83 3.62 -5.00
CA TRP A 16 3.51 3.41 -6.29
C TRP A 16 2.77 2.43 -7.20
N MET A 17 2.20 1.35 -6.63
CA MET A 17 1.41 0.40 -7.42
C MET A 17 0.18 1.04 -8.02
N ARG A 18 -0.48 1.95 -7.30
CA ARG A 18 -1.62 2.69 -7.86
C ARG A 18 -1.18 3.65 -8.96
N GLU A 19 -0.06 4.33 -8.78
CA GLU A 19 0.53 5.21 -9.82
C GLU A 19 0.91 4.42 -11.08
N ALA A 20 1.39 3.19 -10.92
CA ALA A 20 1.65 2.26 -12.02
C ALA A 20 0.38 1.64 -12.61
N HIS A 21 -0.81 2.12 -12.25
CA HIS A 21 -2.12 1.62 -12.67
C HIS A 21 -2.32 0.11 -12.43
N LYS A 22 -1.65 -0.47 -11.42
CA LYS A 22 -1.84 -1.87 -11.06
C LYS A 22 -3.14 -2.06 -10.30
N ASP A 23 -3.75 -3.23 -10.51
CA ASP A 23 -4.96 -3.62 -9.81
C ASP A 23 -4.68 -3.95 -8.34
N ARG A 24 -5.71 -3.80 -7.49
CA ARG A 24 -5.63 -4.09 -6.06
C ARG A 24 -5.33 -5.56 -5.76
N GLY A 25 -5.62 -6.46 -6.70
CA GLY A 25 -5.27 -7.88 -6.63
C GLY A 25 -3.78 -8.18 -6.82
N ALA A 26 -2.99 -7.25 -7.37
CA ALA A 26 -1.54 -7.39 -7.53
C ALA A 26 -0.78 -7.09 -6.22
N VAL A 27 -1.25 -7.65 -5.10
CA VAL A 27 -0.65 -7.44 -3.78
C VAL A 27 0.71 -8.13 -3.70
N PRO A 28 1.77 -7.47 -3.21
CA PRO A 28 3.03 -8.14 -2.88
C PRO A 28 2.81 -9.32 -1.92
N MET A 29 3.60 -10.38 -2.07
CA MET A 29 3.57 -11.49 -1.11
C MET A 29 4.19 -11.03 0.21
N PHE A 30 3.35 -10.83 1.22
CA PHE A 30 3.78 -10.59 2.60
C PHE A 30 3.87 -11.92 3.36
N ALA A 31 4.68 -11.95 4.43
CA ALA A 31 4.78 -13.12 5.30
C ALA A 31 3.40 -13.53 5.84
N MET A 32 3.21 -14.83 6.07
CA MET A 32 2.01 -15.32 6.76
C MET A 32 2.07 -14.91 8.25
N GLY A 33 0.89 -14.70 8.85
CA GLY A 33 0.78 -14.32 10.26
C GLY A 33 0.47 -12.84 10.49
N GLU A 34 0.44 -12.44 11.76
CA GLU A 34 -0.05 -11.12 12.17
C GLU A 34 0.80 -9.98 11.61
N ASP A 35 2.12 -10.17 11.55
CA ASP A 35 3.06 -9.15 11.05
C ASP A 35 2.85 -8.85 9.57
N GLY A 36 2.73 -9.88 8.73
CA GLY A 36 2.43 -9.68 7.32
C GLY A 36 1.01 -9.19 7.08
N HIS A 37 0.05 -9.49 7.96
CA HIS A 37 -1.27 -8.88 7.93
C HIS A 37 -1.22 -7.38 8.20
N GLN A 38 -0.39 -6.92 9.15
CA GLN A 38 -0.16 -5.51 9.40
C GLN A 38 0.50 -4.81 8.20
N LEU A 39 1.51 -5.42 7.59
CA LEU A 39 2.15 -4.90 6.37
C LEU A 39 1.16 -4.81 5.21
N ARG A 40 0.32 -5.84 5.02
CA ARG A 40 -0.74 -5.86 4.00
C ARG A 40 -1.75 -4.73 4.23
N LYS A 41 -2.15 -4.46 5.47
CA LYS A 41 -3.03 -3.34 5.81
C LYS A 41 -2.38 -1.99 5.47
N ALA A 42 -1.11 -1.79 5.83
CA ALA A 42 -0.38 -0.57 5.52
C ALA A 42 -0.26 -0.35 3.99
N TRP A 43 0.05 -1.41 3.25
CA TRP A 43 0.10 -1.36 1.78
C TRP A 43 -1.25 -1.00 1.16
N GLN A 44 -2.35 -1.63 1.60
CA GLN A 44 -3.69 -1.30 1.11
C GLN A 44 -4.09 0.15 1.43
N ALA A 45 -3.69 0.66 2.60
CA ALA A 45 -3.93 2.06 2.96
C ALA A 45 -3.26 3.02 1.98
N GLY A 46 -1.99 2.76 1.61
CA GLY A 46 -1.28 3.56 0.61
C GLY A 46 -1.93 3.51 -0.78
N LEU A 47 -2.35 2.33 -1.23
CA LEU A 47 -3.05 2.17 -2.50
C LEU A 47 -4.36 2.96 -2.53
N ASN A 48 -5.17 2.86 -1.47
CA ASN A 48 -6.47 3.55 -1.36
C ASN A 48 -6.30 5.07 -1.23
N GLU A 49 -5.28 5.52 -0.50
CA GLU A 49 -4.93 6.95 -0.38
C GLU A 49 -4.62 7.53 -1.76
N ARG A 50 -3.72 6.88 -2.52
CA ARG A 50 -3.37 7.34 -3.87
C ARG A 50 -4.53 7.24 -4.86
N ASP A 51 -5.36 6.20 -4.76
CA ASP A 51 -6.57 6.07 -5.59
C ASP A 51 -7.54 7.21 -5.32
N SER A 52 -7.69 7.61 -4.06
CA SER A 52 -8.53 8.73 -3.65
C SER A 52 -7.96 10.07 -4.12
N GLU A 53 -6.64 10.27 -4.04
CA GLU A 53 -5.95 11.46 -4.59
C GLU A 53 -6.18 11.60 -6.10
N ILE A 54 -5.98 10.51 -6.86
CA ILE A 54 -6.20 10.48 -8.31
C ILE A 54 -7.66 10.81 -8.64
N LYS A 55 -8.63 10.19 -7.94
CA LYS A 55 -10.06 10.45 -8.13
C LYS A 55 -10.47 11.87 -7.80
N ARG A 56 -9.78 12.52 -6.85
CA ARG A 56 -10.00 13.92 -6.46
C ARG A 56 -9.30 14.92 -7.39
N GLY A 57 -8.53 14.45 -8.38
CA GLY A 57 -7.73 15.32 -9.25
C GLY A 57 -6.54 15.97 -8.54
N ILE A 58 -6.15 15.44 -7.37
CA ILE A 58 -4.95 15.85 -6.64
C ILE A 58 -3.78 15.03 -7.23
N ALA A 59 -3.50 15.24 -8.51
CA ALA A 59 -2.26 14.77 -9.10
C ALA A 59 -1.19 15.81 -8.72
N ALA A 60 -0.22 15.37 -7.93
CA ALA A 60 0.99 16.14 -7.62
C ALA A 60 1.77 16.45 -8.91
#